data_AF-A0AAP3JTI0-F1
#
_entry.id   AF-A0AAP3JTI0-F1
#
_cell.length_a   1.000
_cell.length_b   1.000
_cell.length_c   1.000
_cell.angle_alpha   90.00
_cell.angle_beta   90.00
_cell.angle_gamma   90.00
#
_symmetry.space_group_name_H-M   'P 1'
#
loop_
_entity.id
_entity.type
_entity.pdbx_description
1 polymer ?
#
loop_
_entity_poly.entity_id
_entity_poly.type
_entity_poly.pdbx_seq_one_letter_code
_entity_poly.pdbx_strand_id
1 'polypeptide(L)'
;MMELLLYLYILIVVYLFLKYSRIRTLYIFSPYILIYLNFIFNDAIPFLFFYPDVPENIQYTTFTAAIINLSFLFLFRKQAQVPISINLPLSSIKLNKKRKILLSCFVFFLLWAGVMSGVLINLLRGNNIEDLRRTSEIGVGVIRDIPMLGIQIIMLVLFLQKTWKCYYKVVAFYSFCLSVFLFLTTGNKGGVLVGVTLFLLFFHLKKRGFKWYEYVLYYLAMPLAAGTLQGIRGGDLTLIASQIAVFFSYPVILYQANSIPIMNAVGTENFFWGEEYYTGLVKFIPRFLWPDKPLSFDYKLKELANYDFEGGGIYTTLCNDLYINFGYYYFIFYILWLLFIHYLYGMVMDDKRFYYSRIIALFIILMGGIASTIGSCEILLLFLLFLILYYSRVKTL
;
A
#
# COMPACT_ATOMS: atom_id res chain seq x y z
N MET A 1 -18.56 -27.06 9.55
CA MET A 1 -17.27 -27.50 8.99
C MET A 1 -16.45 -26.33 8.45
N MET A 2 -17.06 -25.39 7.72
CA MET A 2 -16.31 -24.28 7.10
C MET A 2 -15.79 -23.25 8.10
N GLU A 3 -16.55 -22.90 9.15
CA GLU A 3 -16.05 -22.04 10.25
C GLU A 3 -14.81 -22.61 10.95
N LEU A 4 -14.76 -23.95 11.14
CA LEU A 4 -13.64 -24.63 11.80
C LEU A 4 -12.31 -24.38 11.05
N LEU A 5 -12.36 -24.32 9.70
CA LEU A 5 -11.20 -24.00 8.88
C LEU A 5 -10.70 -22.58 9.17
N LEU A 6 -11.59 -21.59 9.31
CA LEU A 6 -11.21 -20.21 9.60
C LEU A 6 -10.69 -20.05 11.03
N TYR A 7 -11.30 -20.71 12.01
CA TYR A 7 -10.76 -20.73 13.37
C TYR A 7 -9.36 -21.36 13.41
N LEU A 8 -9.16 -22.49 12.71
CA LEU A 8 -7.85 -23.12 12.58
C LEU A 8 -6.84 -22.19 11.89
N TYR A 9 -7.26 -21.51 10.82
CA TYR A 9 -6.45 -20.52 10.12
C TYR A 9 -5.95 -19.44 11.08
N ILE A 10 -6.88 -18.81 11.82
CA ILE A 10 -6.58 -17.75 12.78
C ILE A 10 -5.60 -18.25 13.84
N LEU A 11 -5.84 -19.43 14.42
CA LEU A 11 -4.96 -20.01 15.44
C LEU A 11 -3.53 -20.24 14.92
N ILE A 12 -3.39 -20.81 13.72
CA ILE A 12 -2.07 -21.06 13.10
C ILE A 12 -1.34 -19.74 12.85
N VAL A 13 -2.01 -18.77 12.25
CA VAL A 13 -1.39 -17.48 11.94
C VAL A 13 -1.03 -16.75 13.23
N VAL A 14 -1.91 -16.68 14.25
CA VAL A 14 -1.59 -16.05 15.55
C VAL A 14 -0.41 -16.74 16.25
N TYR A 15 -0.34 -18.08 16.22
CA TYR A 15 0.81 -18.81 16.73
C TYR A 15 2.12 -18.37 16.02
N LEU A 16 2.08 -18.29 14.68
CA LEU A 16 3.23 -17.84 13.90
C LEU A 16 3.57 -16.36 14.14
N PHE A 17 2.58 -15.51 14.40
CA PHE A 17 2.78 -14.09 14.74
C PHE A 17 3.69 -13.97 15.96
N LEU A 18 3.33 -14.69 17.03
CA LEU A 18 4.10 -14.73 18.27
C LEU A 18 5.48 -15.33 18.05
N LYS A 19 5.58 -16.40 17.24
CA LYS A 19 6.85 -17.03 16.88
C LYS A 19 7.78 -16.07 16.14
N TYR A 20 7.32 -15.43 15.07
CA TYR A 20 8.08 -14.50 14.24
C TYR A 20 8.46 -13.22 14.99
N SER A 21 7.60 -12.75 15.89
CA SER A 21 7.94 -11.71 16.86
C SER A 21 9.11 -12.12 17.76
N ARG A 22 9.11 -13.34 18.31
CA ARG A 22 10.19 -13.84 19.19
C ARG A 22 11.53 -13.92 18.48
N ILE A 23 11.55 -14.40 17.24
CA ILE A 23 12.78 -14.47 16.41
C ILE A 23 13.09 -13.15 15.70
N ARG A 24 12.27 -12.11 15.88
CA ARG A 24 12.46 -10.74 15.38
C ARG A 24 12.52 -10.64 13.85
N THR A 25 11.69 -11.40 13.14
CA THR A 25 11.56 -11.37 11.68
C THR A 25 10.19 -10.89 11.19
N LEU A 26 9.39 -10.32 12.11
CA LEU A 26 8.10 -9.71 11.81
C LEU A 26 8.29 -8.33 11.13
N TYR A 27 8.59 -8.32 9.84
CA TYR A 27 8.82 -7.11 9.05
C TYR A 27 7.52 -6.58 8.43
N ILE A 28 7.30 -5.26 8.38
CA ILE A 28 6.10 -4.67 7.74
C ILE A 28 5.91 -5.07 6.27
N PHE A 29 7.02 -5.37 5.58
CA PHE A 29 7.02 -5.77 4.17
C PHE A 29 7.04 -7.30 4.00
N SER A 30 6.85 -8.06 5.09
CA SER A 30 6.80 -9.52 4.98
C SER A 30 5.46 -9.96 4.36
N PRO A 31 5.48 -10.94 3.44
CA PRO A 31 4.26 -11.59 2.95
C PRO A 31 3.37 -12.07 4.09
N TYR A 32 3.97 -12.44 5.22
CA TYR A 32 3.25 -12.86 6.39
C TYR A 32 2.30 -11.79 6.95
N ILE A 33 2.78 -10.55 7.08
CA ILE A 33 1.93 -9.43 7.53
C ILE A 33 0.95 -9.02 6.42
N LEU A 34 1.46 -8.84 5.21
CA LEU A 34 0.72 -8.23 4.10
C LEU A 34 -0.39 -9.11 3.54
N ILE A 35 -0.23 -10.44 3.59
CA ILE A 35 -1.20 -11.39 3.05
C ILE A 35 -1.91 -12.10 4.20
N TYR A 36 -1.18 -12.90 4.98
CA TYR A 36 -1.83 -13.86 5.89
C TYR A 36 -2.48 -13.18 7.10
N LEU A 37 -1.77 -12.24 7.71
CA LEU A 37 -2.34 -11.47 8.83
C LEU A 37 -3.40 -10.48 8.34
N ASN A 38 -3.22 -9.88 7.16
CA ASN A 38 -4.20 -8.99 6.55
C ASN A 38 -5.53 -9.70 6.26
N PHE A 39 -5.48 -10.92 5.71
CA PHE A 39 -6.64 -11.77 5.45
C PHE A 39 -7.46 -12.06 6.73
N ILE A 40 -6.81 -12.17 7.91
CA ILE A 40 -7.55 -12.31 9.17
C ILE A 40 -8.46 -11.11 9.41
N PHE A 41 -7.90 -9.91 9.34
CA PHE A 41 -8.61 -8.69 9.74
C PHE A 41 -9.63 -8.23 8.70
N ASN A 42 -9.35 -8.47 7.42
CA ASN A 42 -10.18 -7.96 6.33
C ASN A 42 -11.20 -8.97 5.79
N ASP A 43 -10.96 -10.27 5.93
CA ASP A 43 -11.84 -11.30 5.38
C ASP A 43 -12.35 -12.25 6.46
N ALA A 44 -11.47 -12.98 7.16
CA ALA A 44 -11.90 -14.07 8.03
C ALA A 44 -12.66 -13.61 9.28
N ILE A 45 -12.20 -12.56 9.97
CA ILE A 45 -12.93 -12.03 11.14
C ILE A 45 -14.28 -11.42 10.72
N PRO A 46 -14.35 -10.51 9.74
CA PRO A 46 -15.63 -9.99 9.26
C PRO A 46 -16.59 -11.10 8.81
N PHE A 47 -16.10 -12.10 8.06
CA PHE A 47 -16.89 -13.25 7.66
C PHE A 47 -17.52 -13.95 8.87
N LEU A 48 -16.73 -14.29 9.89
CA LEU A 48 -17.21 -14.98 11.09
C LEU A 48 -18.22 -14.15 11.90
N PHE A 49 -18.13 -12.82 11.85
CA PHE A 49 -19.09 -11.93 12.52
C PHE A 49 -20.46 -11.87 11.82
N PHE A 50 -20.47 -11.95 10.49
CA PHE A 50 -21.71 -11.81 9.70
C PHE A 50 -22.31 -13.15 9.26
N TYR A 51 -21.60 -14.26 9.43
CA TYR A 51 -22.13 -15.58 9.13
C TYR A 51 -23.36 -15.91 10.02
N PRO A 52 -24.45 -16.49 9.48
CA PRO A 52 -24.61 -17.06 8.14
C PRO A 52 -25.12 -16.09 7.05
N ASP A 53 -25.36 -14.82 7.36
CA ASP A 53 -25.97 -13.82 6.47
C ASP A 53 -24.97 -13.24 5.45
N VAL A 54 -24.14 -14.12 4.86
CA VAL A 54 -23.07 -13.76 3.92
C VAL A 54 -23.33 -14.43 2.56
N PRO A 55 -23.28 -13.69 1.44
CA PRO A 55 -23.46 -14.23 0.09
C PRO A 55 -22.59 -15.44 -0.24
N GLU A 56 -23.10 -16.38 -1.03
CA GLU A 56 -22.39 -17.63 -1.37
C GLU A 56 -21.05 -17.39 -2.08
N ASN A 57 -20.96 -16.36 -2.92
CA ASN A 57 -19.70 -15.99 -3.58
C ASN A 57 -18.63 -15.50 -2.60
N ILE A 58 -19.01 -14.79 -1.55
CA ILE A 58 -18.11 -14.40 -0.46
C ILE A 58 -17.69 -15.61 0.38
N GLN A 59 -18.61 -16.53 0.65
CA GLN A 59 -18.27 -17.81 1.29
C GLN A 59 -17.21 -18.55 0.47
N TYR A 60 -17.48 -18.75 -0.82
CA TYR A 60 -16.57 -19.43 -1.74
C TYR A 60 -15.17 -18.81 -1.77
N THR A 61 -15.09 -17.48 -1.93
CA THR A 61 -13.81 -16.76 -1.97
C THR A 61 -13.07 -16.87 -0.64
N THR A 62 -13.73 -16.63 0.49
CA THR A 62 -13.11 -16.67 1.82
C THR A 62 -12.53 -18.05 2.13
N PHE A 63 -13.28 -19.13 1.90
CA PHE A 63 -12.81 -20.48 2.22
C PHE A 63 -11.71 -20.95 1.27
N THR A 64 -11.86 -20.69 -0.02
CA THR A 64 -10.85 -21.07 -1.02
C THR A 64 -9.54 -20.31 -0.78
N ALA A 65 -9.61 -19.01 -0.47
CA ALA A 65 -8.46 -18.20 -0.10
C ALA A 65 -7.80 -18.69 1.19
N ALA A 66 -8.57 -19.11 2.21
CA ALA A 66 -8.01 -19.68 3.44
C ALA A 66 -7.20 -20.95 3.18
N ILE A 67 -7.70 -21.87 2.34
CA ILE A 67 -6.99 -23.11 1.96
C ILE A 67 -5.68 -22.79 1.22
N ILE A 68 -5.75 -21.89 0.23
CA ILE A 68 -4.58 -21.46 -0.56
C ILE A 68 -3.56 -20.80 0.38
N ASN A 69 -4.00 -19.89 1.25
CA ASN A 69 -3.15 -19.20 2.19
C ASN A 69 -2.44 -20.17 3.15
N LEU A 70 -3.13 -21.18 3.69
CA LEU A 70 -2.49 -22.20 4.54
C LEU A 70 -1.44 -23.00 3.78
N SER A 71 -1.75 -23.37 2.53
CA SER A 71 -0.82 -24.11 1.66
C SER A 71 0.44 -23.29 1.40
N PHE A 72 0.31 -22.02 1.02
CA PHE A 72 1.44 -21.12 0.79
C PHE A 72 2.21 -20.81 2.07
N LEU A 73 1.51 -20.57 3.18
CA LEU A 73 2.12 -20.38 4.49
C LEU A 73 2.99 -21.59 4.87
N PHE A 74 2.52 -22.82 4.61
CA PHE A 74 3.29 -24.03 4.84
C PHE A 74 4.52 -24.12 3.91
N LEU A 75 4.34 -23.90 2.60
CA LEU A 75 5.39 -24.00 1.59
C LEU A 75 6.51 -22.96 1.82
N PHE A 76 6.13 -21.71 2.08
CA PHE A 76 7.05 -20.57 2.18
C PHE A 76 7.41 -20.20 3.64
N ARG A 77 7.02 -20.99 4.65
CA ARG A 77 7.25 -20.73 6.09
C ARG A 77 8.69 -20.37 6.46
N LYS A 78 9.67 -20.88 5.69
CA LYS A 78 11.09 -20.62 5.93
C LYS A 78 11.47 -19.19 5.58
N GLN A 79 10.87 -18.59 4.54
CA GLN A 79 11.16 -17.22 4.14
C GLN A 79 10.89 -16.22 5.27
N ALA A 80 9.78 -16.41 6.01
CA ALA A 80 9.40 -15.55 7.13
C ALA A 80 10.31 -15.69 8.37
N GLN A 81 11.23 -16.65 8.39
CA GLN A 81 12.14 -16.91 9.53
C GLN A 81 13.55 -16.39 9.29
N VAL A 82 13.86 -15.92 8.08
CA VAL A 82 15.20 -15.46 7.73
C VAL A 82 15.30 -13.95 7.99
N PRO A 83 16.32 -13.49 8.75
CA PRO A 83 16.59 -12.07 8.92
C PRO A 83 17.02 -11.42 7.60
N ILE A 84 16.47 -10.24 7.31
CA ILE A 84 16.75 -9.49 6.08
C ILE A 84 17.58 -8.26 6.41
N SER A 85 18.66 -8.05 5.64
CA SER A 85 19.43 -6.82 5.65
C SER A 85 19.83 -6.42 4.24
N ILE A 86 19.88 -5.11 3.98
CA ILE A 86 20.36 -4.55 2.71
C ILE A 86 21.58 -3.67 3.01
N ASN A 87 22.73 -4.12 2.53
CA ASN A 87 23.99 -3.40 2.61
C ASN A 87 24.29 -2.73 1.27
N LEU A 88 24.63 -1.45 1.33
CA LEU A 88 24.92 -0.66 0.14
C LEU A 88 26.43 -0.65 -0.12
N PRO A 89 26.88 -0.82 -1.37
CA PRO A 89 28.30 -0.74 -1.71
C PRO A 89 28.81 0.70 -1.53
N LEU A 90 30.10 0.86 -1.19
CA LEU A 90 30.73 2.17 -1.01
C LEU A 90 30.66 3.05 -2.27
N SER A 91 30.65 2.42 -3.46
CA SER A 91 30.46 3.12 -4.75
C SER A 91 29.14 3.91 -4.80
N SER A 92 28.11 3.48 -4.06
CA SER A 92 26.83 4.18 -3.94
C SER A 92 27.00 5.59 -3.39
N ILE A 93 27.99 5.84 -2.53
CA ILE A 93 28.21 7.16 -1.92
C ILE A 93 28.56 8.21 -2.98
N LYS A 94 29.26 7.82 -4.05
CA LYS A 94 29.64 8.72 -5.16
C LYS A 94 28.42 9.34 -5.86
N LEU A 95 27.27 8.67 -5.81
CA LEU A 95 26.01 9.13 -6.43
C LEU A 95 25.20 10.07 -5.53
N ASN A 96 25.62 10.33 -4.29
CA ASN A 96 24.82 11.10 -3.34
C ASN A 96 24.57 12.55 -3.78
N LYS A 97 25.53 13.20 -4.44
CA LYS A 97 25.33 14.57 -4.96
C LYS A 97 24.19 14.59 -5.98
N LYS A 98 24.21 13.66 -6.94
CA LYS A 98 23.17 13.48 -7.95
C LYS A 98 21.81 13.16 -7.34
N ARG A 99 21.76 12.27 -6.34
CA ARG A 99 20.53 11.94 -5.60
C ARG A 99 19.92 13.15 -4.90
N LYS A 100 20.73 14.01 -4.27
CA LYS A 100 20.26 15.23 -3.60
C LYS A 100 19.71 16.27 -4.59
N ILE A 101 20.35 16.41 -5.76
CA ILE A 101 19.83 17.27 -6.84
C ILE A 101 18.46 16.76 -7.28
N LEU A 102 18.36 15.46 -7.56
CA LEU A 102 17.10 14.87 -7.99
C LEU A 102 16.00 14.97 -6.92
N LEU A 103 16.33 14.74 -5.66
CA LEU A 103 15.42 14.93 -4.54
C LEU A 103 14.89 16.37 -4.49
N SER A 104 15.75 17.36 -4.73
CA SER A 104 15.35 18.77 -4.77
C SER A 104 14.41 19.06 -5.95
N CYS A 105 14.67 18.49 -7.13
CA CYS A 105 13.76 18.59 -8.27
C CYS A 105 12.39 17.98 -7.97
N PHE A 106 12.34 16.81 -7.36
CA PHE A 106 11.07 16.15 -7.00
C PHE A 106 10.28 16.93 -5.95
N VAL A 107 10.95 17.49 -4.95
CA VAL A 107 10.31 18.40 -3.97
C VAL A 107 9.72 19.62 -4.67
N PHE A 108 10.45 20.21 -5.62
CA PHE A 108 9.95 21.33 -6.42
C PHE A 108 8.69 20.96 -7.23
N PHE A 109 8.69 19.83 -7.93
CA PHE A 109 7.52 19.37 -8.70
C PHE A 109 6.30 19.13 -7.81
N LEU A 110 6.47 18.57 -6.61
CA LEU A 110 5.38 18.35 -5.67
C LEU A 110 4.83 19.66 -5.09
N LEU A 111 5.69 20.63 -4.77
CA LEU A 111 5.26 21.96 -4.37
C LEU A 111 4.46 22.64 -5.47
N TRP A 112 4.99 22.60 -6.70
CA TRP A 112 4.33 23.18 -7.85
C TRP A 112 2.96 22.52 -8.10
N ALA A 113 2.87 21.19 -8.04
CA ALA A 113 1.60 20.46 -8.15
C ALA A 113 0.61 20.82 -7.04
N GLY A 114 1.08 20.97 -5.80
CA GLY A 114 0.25 21.37 -4.66
C GLY A 114 -0.28 22.81 -4.77
N VAL A 115 0.51 23.72 -5.34
CA VAL A 115 0.08 25.10 -5.63
C VAL A 115 -0.91 25.13 -6.79
N MET A 116 -0.59 24.47 -7.90
CA MET A 116 -1.42 24.45 -9.11
C MET A 116 -2.79 23.80 -8.86
N SER A 117 -2.86 22.77 -8.03
CA SER A 117 -4.13 22.15 -7.65
C SER A 117 -4.91 22.94 -6.60
N GLY A 118 -4.32 24.00 -6.02
CA GLY A 118 -4.92 24.78 -4.92
C GLY A 118 -4.91 24.07 -3.56
N VAL A 119 -4.49 22.81 -3.48
CA VAL A 119 -4.49 22.00 -2.26
C VAL A 119 -3.61 22.62 -1.18
N LEU A 120 -2.37 22.98 -1.52
CA LEU A 120 -1.40 23.49 -0.54
C LEU A 120 -1.88 24.80 0.09
N ILE A 121 -2.36 25.72 -0.73
CA ILE A 121 -2.79 27.05 -0.29
C ILE A 121 -4.03 26.95 0.59
N ASN A 122 -5.01 26.13 0.21
CA ASN A 122 -6.27 26.01 0.96
C ASN A 122 -6.08 25.25 2.27
N LEU A 123 -5.27 24.19 2.29
CA LEU A 123 -5.01 23.45 3.50
C LEU A 123 -4.25 24.30 4.54
N LEU A 124 -3.29 25.12 4.10
CA LEU A 124 -2.59 26.07 4.99
C LEU A 124 -3.50 27.16 5.54
N ARG A 125 -4.61 27.47 4.86
CA ARG A 125 -5.65 28.41 5.33
C ARG A 125 -6.69 27.75 6.24
N GLY A 126 -6.64 26.42 6.40
CA GLY A 126 -7.63 25.66 7.18
C GLY A 126 -8.95 25.41 6.44
N ASN A 127 -8.98 25.59 5.12
CA ASN A 127 -10.17 25.35 4.31
C ASN A 127 -10.36 23.85 4.05
N ASN A 128 -11.61 23.44 3.80
CA ASN A 128 -11.91 22.11 3.29
C ASN A 128 -11.32 21.95 1.87
N ILE A 129 -10.60 20.85 1.64
CA ILE A 129 -9.90 20.56 0.39
C ILE A 129 -10.38 19.25 -0.29
N GLU A 130 -11.48 18.65 0.15
CA GLU A 130 -11.93 17.35 -0.37
C GLU A 130 -12.11 17.37 -1.90
N ASP A 131 -12.73 18.43 -2.43
CA ASP A 131 -13.01 18.59 -3.86
C ASP A 131 -11.74 18.86 -4.68
N LEU A 132 -10.80 19.61 -4.09
CA LEU A 132 -9.51 19.94 -4.73
C LEU A 132 -8.61 18.70 -4.89
N ARG A 133 -8.86 17.64 -4.11
CA ARG A 133 -8.13 16.38 -4.22
C ARG A 133 -8.37 15.71 -5.57
N ARG A 134 -9.61 15.71 -6.06
CA ARG A 134 -9.96 15.12 -7.36
C ARG A 134 -9.19 15.80 -8.49
N THR A 135 -9.09 17.13 -8.43
CA THR A 135 -8.34 17.93 -9.40
C THR A 135 -6.83 17.65 -9.31
N SER A 136 -6.29 17.49 -8.10
CA SER A 136 -4.90 17.08 -7.86
C SER A 136 -4.60 15.67 -8.41
N GLU A 137 -5.48 14.71 -8.15
CA GLU A 137 -5.31 13.30 -8.54
C GLU A 137 -5.47 13.07 -10.03
N ILE A 138 -6.45 13.73 -10.66
CA ILE A 138 -6.80 13.49 -12.07
C ILE A 138 -6.07 14.44 -13.01
N GLY A 139 -5.87 15.71 -12.62
CA GLY A 139 -5.28 16.74 -13.47
C GLY A 139 -3.75 16.78 -13.42
N VAL A 140 -3.15 16.53 -12.25
CA VAL A 140 -1.69 16.68 -12.02
C VAL A 140 -1.03 15.36 -11.56
N GLY A 141 -1.77 14.25 -11.59
CA GLY A 141 -1.34 12.96 -11.04
C GLY A 141 -0.01 12.45 -11.57
N VAL A 142 0.27 12.58 -12.87
CA VAL A 142 1.54 12.14 -13.49
C VAL A 142 2.74 12.94 -12.96
N ILE A 143 2.56 14.25 -12.78
CA ILE A 143 3.60 15.16 -12.27
C ILE A 143 3.88 14.88 -10.79
N ARG A 144 2.92 14.30 -10.06
CA ARG A 144 3.01 14.01 -8.63
C ARG A 144 3.54 12.62 -8.33
N ASP A 145 3.02 11.60 -9.02
CA ASP A 145 3.20 10.20 -8.65
C ASP A 145 4.66 9.74 -8.86
N ILE A 146 5.34 10.19 -9.93
CA ILE A 146 6.77 9.91 -10.17
C ILE A 146 7.67 10.54 -9.08
N PRO A 147 7.59 11.86 -8.80
CA PRO A 147 8.32 12.46 -7.68
C PRO A 147 8.04 11.80 -6.34
N MET A 148 6.80 11.42 -6.05
CA MET A 148 6.43 10.80 -4.78
C MET A 148 7.11 9.44 -4.60
N LEU A 149 7.14 8.58 -5.62
CA LEU A 149 7.86 7.31 -5.56
C LEU A 149 9.38 7.52 -5.55
N GLY A 150 9.87 8.46 -6.37
CA GLY A 150 11.28 8.77 -6.50
C GLY A 150 11.90 9.27 -5.19
N ILE A 151 11.20 10.15 -4.45
CA ILE A 151 11.62 10.62 -3.13
C ILE A 151 11.76 9.45 -2.16
N GLN A 152 10.79 8.53 -2.14
CA GLN A 152 10.82 7.37 -1.25
C GLN A 152 12.04 6.48 -1.49
N ILE A 153 12.28 6.11 -2.75
CA ILE A 153 13.40 5.24 -3.11
C ILE A 153 14.73 5.95 -2.79
N ILE A 154 14.88 7.22 -3.16
CA ILE A 154 16.11 7.98 -2.94
C ILE A 154 16.39 8.16 -1.45
N MET A 155 15.38 8.53 -0.66
CA MET A 155 15.52 8.70 0.78
C MET A 155 15.86 7.38 1.47
N LEU A 156 15.20 6.27 1.10
CA LEU A 156 15.54 4.96 1.66
C LEU A 156 17.00 4.59 1.37
N VAL A 157 17.48 4.80 0.14
CA VAL A 157 18.90 4.55 -0.20
C VAL A 157 19.82 5.41 0.66
N LEU A 158 19.52 6.70 0.83
CA LEU A 158 20.34 7.60 1.67
C LEU A 158 20.31 7.18 3.14
N PHE A 159 19.17 6.74 3.67
CA PHE A 159 19.04 6.25 5.04
C PHE A 159 19.81 4.94 5.25
N LEU A 160 19.74 4.00 4.31
CA LEU A 160 20.44 2.72 4.39
C LEU A 160 21.98 2.85 4.35
N GLN A 161 22.52 4.00 3.92
CA GLN A 161 23.95 4.29 4.05
C GLN A 161 24.36 4.66 5.49
N LYS A 162 23.39 4.94 6.37
CA LYS A 162 23.62 5.34 7.76
C LYS A 162 23.50 4.16 8.71
N THR A 163 24.18 4.27 9.84
CA THR A 163 24.10 3.29 10.93
C THR A 163 22.92 3.59 11.84
N TRP A 164 22.28 2.54 12.37
CA TRP A 164 21.14 2.68 13.28
C TRP A 164 21.46 3.56 14.50
N LYS A 165 22.55 3.23 15.22
CA LYS A 165 22.89 3.83 16.53
C LYS A 165 22.99 5.37 16.48
N CYS A 166 23.58 5.92 15.41
CA CYS A 166 23.85 7.35 15.33
C CYS A 166 22.75 8.15 14.62
N TYR A 167 21.96 7.52 13.74
CA TYR A 167 21.09 8.26 12.81
C TYR A 167 19.60 7.98 12.95
N TYR A 168 19.15 7.09 13.83
CA TYR A 168 17.71 6.77 13.92
C TYR A 168 16.83 8.00 14.22
N LYS A 169 17.29 8.95 15.07
CA LYS A 169 16.57 10.20 15.36
C LYS A 169 16.48 11.09 14.12
N VAL A 170 17.58 11.19 13.39
CA VAL A 170 17.66 12.00 12.16
C VAL A 170 16.74 11.43 11.08
N VAL A 171 16.79 10.11 10.88
CA VAL A 171 15.92 9.41 9.93
C VAL A 171 14.44 9.58 10.33
N ALA A 172 14.10 9.42 11.61
CA ALA A 172 12.74 9.65 12.10
C ALA A 172 12.26 11.08 11.82
N PHE A 173 13.10 12.08 12.07
CA PHE A 173 12.77 13.48 11.81
C PHE A 173 12.53 13.75 10.31
N TYR A 174 13.42 13.29 9.43
CA TYR A 174 13.24 13.47 7.99
C TYR A 174 12.03 12.70 7.44
N SER A 175 11.77 11.49 7.95
CA SER A 175 10.56 10.73 7.62
C SER A 175 9.30 11.48 8.04
N PHE A 176 9.28 12.06 9.24
CA PHE A 176 8.16 12.89 9.70
C PHE A 176 7.97 14.14 8.82
N CYS A 177 9.06 14.85 8.50
CA CYS A 177 9.00 16.02 7.62
C CYS A 177 8.47 15.64 6.24
N LEU A 178 8.86 14.48 5.70
CA LEU A 178 8.33 13.99 4.43
C LEU A 178 6.83 13.69 4.53
N SER A 179 6.37 13.02 5.59
CA SER A 179 4.95 12.74 5.83
C SER A 179 4.13 14.03 5.82
N VAL A 180 4.57 15.05 6.57
CA VAL A 180 3.90 16.36 6.62
C VAL A 180 3.93 17.03 5.25
N PHE A 181 5.09 17.04 4.59
CA PHE A 181 5.25 17.63 3.26
C PHE A 181 4.32 17.01 2.21
N LEU A 182 4.25 15.68 2.16
CA LEU A 182 3.38 14.96 1.22
C LEU A 182 1.91 15.20 1.55
N PHE A 183 1.53 15.21 2.82
CA PHE A 183 0.15 15.55 3.21
C PHE A 183 -0.21 16.98 2.77
N LEU A 184 0.68 17.95 3.02
CA LEU A 184 0.43 19.35 2.68
C LEU A 184 0.33 19.60 1.18
N THR A 185 1.13 18.90 0.37
CA THR A 185 1.17 19.11 -1.09
C THR A 185 0.12 18.30 -1.85
N THR A 186 -0.46 17.27 -1.24
CA THR A 186 -1.37 16.35 -1.95
C THR A 186 -2.76 16.25 -1.32
N GLY A 187 -2.94 16.64 -0.06
CA GLY A 187 -4.18 16.44 0.69
C GLY A 187 -4.50 14.96 0.94
N ASN A 188 -3.60 14.05 0.58
CA ASN A 188 -3.79 12.62 0.67
C ASN A 188 -3.28 12.11 2.01
N LYS A 189 -4.16 11.47 2.79
CA LYS A 189 -3.86 10.82 4.07
C LYS A 189 -2.74 9.77 3.93
N GLY A 190 -2.70 9.05 2.80
CA GLY A 190 -1.67 8.07 2.47
C GLY A 190 -0.27 8.67 2.36
N GLY A 191 -0.15 9.98 2.07
CA GLY A 191 1.14 10.68 2.07
C GLY A 191 1.84 10.64 3.44
N VAL A 192 1.10 10.58 4.54
CA VAL A 192 1.68 10.41 5.88
C VAL A 192 2.24 9.00 6.07
N LEU A 193 1.53 7.98 5.57
CA LEU A 193 1.95 6.59 5.66
C LEU A 193 3.29 6.36 4.93
N VAL A 194 3.57 7.13 3.88
CA VAL A 194 4.84 7.07 3.14
C VAL A 194 6.05 7.30 4.06
N GLY A 195 6.08 8.41 4.81
CA GLY A 195 7.22 8.72 5.68
C GLY A 195 7.35 7.73 6.85
N VAL A 196 6.21 7.28 7.42
CA VAL A 196 6.17 6.21 8.43
C VAL A 196 6.77 4.92 7.87
N THR A 197 6.35 4.52 6.68
CA THR A 197 6.83 3.32 5.98
C THR A 197 8.34 3.41 5.76
N LEU A 198 8.87 4.54 5.29
CA LEU A 198 10.31 4.72 5.12
C LEU A 198 11.10 4.57 6.42
N PHE A 199 10.59 5.12 7.53
CA PHE A 199 11.24 4.96 8.82
C PHE A 199 11.23 3.49 9.26
N LEU A 200 10.09 2.81 9.12
CA LEU A 200 9.95 1.41 9.49
C LEU A 200 10.80 0.50 8.61
N LEU A 201 10.92 0.78 7.32
CA LEU A 201 11.85 0.10 6.42
C LEU A 201 13.29 0.23 6.88
N PHE A 202 13.74 1.44 7.20
CA PHE A 202 15.07 1.66 7.75
C PHE A 202 15.27 0.91 9.08
N PHE A 203 14.29 0.99 9.99
CA PHE A 203 14.30 0.25 11.26
C PHE A 203 14.45 -1.25 11.05
N HIS A 204 13.65 -1.83 10.17
CA HIS A 204 13.64 -3.26 9.91
C HIS A 204 14.92 -3.77 9.25
N LEU A 205 15.41 -3.04 8.25
CA LEU A 205 16.61 -3.42 7.50
C LEU A 205 17.92 -3.20 8.28
N LYS A 206 17.94 -2.32 9.29
CA LYS A 206 19.14 -2.00 10.09
C LYS A 206 19.12 -2.53 11.52
N LYS A 207 17.96 -2.84 12.08
CA LYS A 207 17.83 -3.23 13.49
C LYS A 207 17.22 -4.61 13.65
N ARG A 208 15.92 -4.77 13.35
CA ARG A 208 15.16 -6.02 13.51
C ARG A 208 13.70 -5.90 13.07
N GLY A 209 13.02 -7.03 12.93
CA GLY A 209 11.55 -7.12 12.87
C GLY A 209 10.90 -6.66 14.18
N PHE A 210 9.60 -6.40 14.10
CA PHE A 210 8.79 -6.01 15.25
C PHE A 210 8.69 -7.11 16.29
N LYS A 211 8.49 -6.67 17.53
CA LYS A 211 7.84 -7.48 18.56
C LYS A 211 6.33 -7.36 18.41
N TRP A 212 5.59 -8.37 18.88
CA TRP A 212 4.13 -8.44 18.73
C TRP A 212 3.44 -7.15 19.21
N TYR A 213 3.84 -6.59 20.35
CA TYR A 213 3.24 -5.37 20.89
C TYR A 213 3.58 -4.11 20.10
N GLU A 214 4.74 -4.07 19.41
CA GLU A 214 5.10 -2.95 18.53
C GLU A 214 4.23 -2.96 17.27
N TYR A 215 3.92 -4.14 16.76
CA TYR A 215 2.99 -4.30 15.65
C TYR A 215 1.56 -3.91 16.04
N VAL A 216 1.09 -4.35 17.21
CA VAL A 216 -0.24 -3.96 17.74
C VAL A 216 -0.32 -2.44 17.87
N LEU A 217 0.70 -1.79 18.44
CA LEU A 217 0.74 -0.33 18.53
C LEU A 217 0.74 0.34 17.16
N TYR A 218 1.54 -0.16 16.21
CA TYR A 218 1.55 0.34 14.83
C TYR A 218 0.16 0.22 14.18
N TYR A 219 -0.51 -0.92 14.34
CA TYR A 219 -1.84 -1.17 13.79
C TYR A 219 -2.89 -0.24 14.40
N LEU A 220 -2.89 -0.06 15.74
CA LEU A 220 -3.79 0.85 16.43
C LEU A 220 -3.53 2.34 16.12
N ALA A 221 -2.28 2.69 15.79
CA ALA A 221 -1.92 4.05 15.42
C ALA A 221 -2.46 4.45 14.03
N MET A 222 -2.72 3.49 13.13
CA MET A 222 -3.21 3.79 11.78
C MET A 222 -4.61 4.44 11.78
N PRO A 223 -5.64 3.87 12.46
CA PRO A 223 -6.94 4.52 12.62
C PRO A 223 -6.86 5.91 13.27
N LEU A 224 -6.03 6.05 14.30
CA LEU A 224 -5.84 7.33 15.01
C LEU A 224 -5.29 8.40 14.07
N ALA A 225 -4.24 8.08 13.31
CA ALA A 225 -3.66 8.99 12.34
C ALA A 225 -4.66 9.30 11.20
N ALA A 226 -5.34 8.29 10.67
CA ALA A 226 -6.32 8.47 9.60
C ALA A 226 -7.49 9.38 10.01
N GLY A 227 -8.06 9.18 11.20
CA GLY A 227 -9.14 10.01 11.73
C GLY A 227 -8.71 11.44 12.02
N THR A 228 -7.51 11.61 12.59
CA THR A 228 -6.94 12.96 12.83
C THR A 228 -6.73 13.73 11.53
N LEU A 229 -6.11 13.08 10.53
CA LEU A 229 -5.87 13.69 9.22
C LEU A 229 -7.18 13.96 8.48
N GLN A 230 -8.20 13.13 8.67
CA GLN A 230 -9.54 13.36 8.12
C GLN A 230 -10.17 14.63 8.70
N GLY A 231 -10.08 14.85 10.01
CA GLY A 231 -10.60 16.07 10.64
C GLY A 231 -9.87 17.32 10.18
N ILE A 232 -8.53 17.29 10.13
CA ILE A 232 -7.72 18.41 9.59
C ILE A 232 -8.14 18.74 8.15
N ARG A 233 -8.35 17.70 7.34
CA ARG A 233 -8.72 17.85 5.93
C ARG A 233 -10.14 18.39 5.73
N GLY A 234 -11.08 18.01 6.59
CA GLY A 234 -12.46 18.47 6.55
C GLY A 234 -12.65 19.89 7.08
N GLY A 235 -11.62 20.49 7.70
CA GLY A 235 -11.69 21.82 8.30
C GLY A 235 -12.45 21.88 9.63
N ASP A 236 -12.89 20.74 10.17
CA ASP A 236 -13.61 20.64 11.43
C ASP A 236 -12.90 19.69 12.40
N LEU A 237 -12.21 20.28 13.37
CA LEU A 237 -11.47 19.56 14.40
C LEU A 237 -12.38 18.88 15.44
N THR A 238 -13.64 19.31 15.55
CA THR A 238 -14.59 18.73 16.53
C THR A 238 -14.98 17.30 16.18
N LEU A 239 -14.89 16.94 14.89
CA LEU A 239 -15.22 15.62 14.38
C LEU A 239 -14.07 14.60 14.48
N ILE A 240 -12.88 14.97 14.96
CA ILE A 240 -11.74 14.03 15.00
C ILE A 240 -12.06 12.77 15.80
N ALA A 241 -12.72 12.91 16.96
CA ALA A 241 -13.04 11.77 17.81
C ALA A 241 -14.02 10.79 17.13
N SER A 242 -15.06 11.31 16.46
CA SER A 242 -16.02 10.48 15.73
C SER A 242 -15.37 9.83 14.50
N GLN A 243 -14.49 10.54 13.78
CA GLN A 243 -13.74 9.98 12.66
C GLN A 243 -12.81 8.85 13.09
N ILE A 244 -12.11 9.00 14.22
CA ILE A 244 -11.27 7.95 14.80
C ILE A 244 -12.09 6.69 15.10
N ALA A 245 -13.26 6.85 15.73
CA ALA A 245 -14.14 5.73 16.07
C ALA A 245 -14.56 4.95 14.82
N VAL A 246 -14.93 5.64 13.74
CA VAL A 246 -15.28 5.03 12.45
C VAL A 246 -14.11 4.20 11.90
N PHE A 247 -12.87 4.70 11.99
CA PHE A 247 -11.70 3.97 11.50
C PHE A 247 -11.38 2.68 12.29
N PHE A 248 -11.76 2.60 13.57
CA PHE A 248 -11.61 1.36 14.34
C PHE A 248 -12.60 0.27 13.94
N SER A 249 -13.82 0.66 13.56
CA SER A 249 -14.85 -0.23 13.02
C SER A 249 -14.70 -0.51 11.51
N TYR A 250 -13.70 0.09 10.87
CA TYR A 250 -13.59 0.15 9.41
C TYR A 250 -13.61 -1.22 8.71
N PRO A 251 -12.88 -2.27 9.15
CA PRO A 251 -12.92 -3.57 8.45
C PRO A 251 -14.32 -4.21 8.46
N VAL A 252 -15.04 -4.08 9.58
CA VAL A 252 -16.40 -4.63 9.74
C VAL A 252 -17.40 -3.81 8.90
N ILE A 253 -17.29 -2.48 8.94
CA ILE A 253 -18.13 -1.58 8.15
C ILE A 253 -17.86 -1.77 6.65
N LEU A 254 -16.59 -1.87 6.23
CA LEU A 254 -16.21 -2.11 4.84
C LEU A 254 -16.82 -3.41 4.32
N TYR A 255 -16.76 -4.47 5.12
CA TYR A 255 -17.29 -5.75 4.71
C TYR A 255 -18.80 -5.71 4.51
N GLN A 256 -19.52 -5.12 5.47
CA GLN A 256 -20.98 -4.99 5.43
C GLN A 256 -21.47 -4.02 4.36
N ALA A 257 -20.81 -2.87 4.21
CA ALA A 257 -21.29 -1.76 3.41
C ALA A 257 -20.67 -1.72 2.00
N ASN A 258 -19.52 -2.38 1.78
CA ASN A 258 -18.91 -2.49 0.46
C ASN A 258 -18.99 -3.93 -0.06
N SER A 259 -18.32 -4.88 0.61
CA SER A 259 -18.10 -6.21 0.02
C SER A 259 -19.41 -6.97 -0.22
N ILE A 260 -20.34 -6.97 0.75
CA ILE A 260 -21.64 -7.64 0.59
C ILE A 260 -22.50 -7.01 -0.55
N PRO A 261 -22.76 -5.68 -0.57
CA PRO A 261 -23.54 -5.05 -1.64
C PRO A 261 -22.93 -5.27 -3.03
N ILE A 262 -21.63 -5.10 -3.17
CA ILE A 262 -20.93 -5.25 -4.46
C ILE A 262 -21.03 -6.70 -4.95
N MET A 263 -20.80 -7.67 -4.06
CA MET A 263 -20.89 -9.09 -4.40
C MET A 263 -22.31 -9.52 -4.76
N ASN A 264 -23.32 -8.95 -4.12
CA ASN A 264 -24.72 -9.16 -4.50
C ASN A 264 -25.04 -8.54 -5.86
N ALA A 265 -24.53 -7.35 -6.15
CA ALA A 265 -24.77 -6.66 -7.42
C ALA A 265 -24.08 -7.37 -8.61
N VAL A 266 -22.87 -7.87 -8.41
CA VAL A 266 -22.13 -8.66 -9.41
C VAL A 266 -22.73 -10.06 -9.59
N GLY A 267 -23.19 -10.66 -8.50
CA GLY A 267 -23.75 -12.01 -8.49
C GLY A 267 -22.73 -13.03 -8.99
N THR A 268 -23.18 -13.93 -9.87
CA THR A 268 -22.38 -15.04 -10.43
C THR A 268 -22.11 -14.91 -11.93
N GLU A 269 -22.57 -13.83 -12.57
CA GLU A 269 -22.54 -13.70 -14.04
C GLU A 269 -22.00 -12.34 -14.53
N ASN A 270 -22.10 -11.26 -13.74
CA ASN A 270 -21.76 -9.90 -14.17
C ASN A 270 -20.31 -9.50 -13.84
N PHE A 271 -19.34 -10.33 -14.21
CA PHE A 271 -17.92 -10.06 -13.93
C PHE A 271 -17.34 -8.96 -14.83
N PHE A 272 -16.32 -8.25 -14.34
CA PHE A 272 -15.70 -7.13 -15.06
C PHE A 272 -14.49 -7.49 -15.93
N TRP A 273 -14.10 -8.77 -15.99
CA TRP A 273 -13.07 -9.30 -16.88
C TRP A 273 -11.73 -8.56 -16.84
N GLY A 274 -11.35 -8.04 -15.67
CA GLY A 274 -10.07 -7.36 -15.45
C GLY A 274 -10.05 -5.87 -15.79
N GLU A 275 -11.21 -5.24 -16.01
CA GLU A 275 -11.36 -3.80 -16.23
C GLU A 275 -10.62 -2.97 -15.17
N GLU A 276 -10.67 -3.38 -13.90
CA GLU A 276 -9.94 -2.72 -12.81
C GLU A 276 -8.45 -2.57 -13.13
N TYR A 277 -7.82 -3.66 -13.54
CA TYR A 277 -6.39 -3.71 -13.85
C TYR A 277 -6.05 -2.91 -15.10
N TYR A 278 -6.96 -2.88 -16.07
CA TYR A 278 -6.82 -2.05 -17.26
C TYR A 278 -6.84 -0.55 -16.94
N THR A 279 -7.73 -0.10 -16.05
CA THR A 279 -7.75 1.32 -15.63
C THR A 279 -6.43 1.74 -14.98
N GLY A 280 -5.77 0.82 -14.27
CA GLY A 280 -4.43 1.01 -13.71
C GLY A 280 -3.36 1.24 -14.79
N LEU A 281 -3.38 0.44 -15.86
CA LEU A 281 -2.41 0.52 -16.98
C LEU A 281 -2.52 1.81 -17.80
N VAL A 282 -3.73 2.35 -17.96
CA VAL A 282 -3.91 3.55 -18.79
C VAL A 282 -3.80 4.84 -17.98
N LYS A 283 -3.60 4.75 -16.66
CA LYS A 283 -3.65 5.89 -15.73
C LYS A 283 -2.66 6.99 -16.11
N PHE A 284 -1.45 6.63 -16.56
CA PHE A 284 -0.38 7.58 -16.87
C PHE A 284 -0.66 8.46 -18.09
N ILE A 285 -1.57 8.06 -18.97
CA ILE A 285 -1.92 8.84 -20.16
C ILE A 285 -2.69 10.09 -19.70
N PRO A 286 -2.18 11.31 -19.91
CA PRO A 286 -2.88 12.52 -19.49
C PRO A 286 -4.23 12.66 -20.20
N ARG A 287 -5.24 13.18 -19.49
CA ARG A 287 -6.59 13.34 -20.07
C ARG A 287 -6.64 14.27 -21.27
N PHE A 288 -5.72 15.22 -21.41
CA PHE A 288 -5.67 16.06 -22.60
C PHE A 288 -5.22 15.29 -23.86
N LEU A 289 -4.49 14.17 -23.71
CA LEU A 289 -4.15 13.27 -24.83
C LEU A 289 -5.25 12.23 -25.09
N TRP A 290 -6.00 11.86 -24.06
CA TRP A 290 -7.15 10.95 -24.16
C TRP A 290 -8.31 11.45 -23.28
N PRO A 291 -9.20 12.29 -23.83
CA PRO A 291 -10.31 12.89 -23.07
C PRO A 291 -11.23 11.85 -22.45
N ASP A 292 -11.57 10.81 -23.22
CA ASP A 292 -12.48 9.72 -22.83
C ASP A 292 -11.80 8.59 -22.07
N LYS A 293 -10.62 8.84 -21.48
CA LYS A 293 -9.90 7.84 -20.69
C LYS A 293 -10.81 7.27 -19.58
N PRO A 294 -10.82 5.93 -19.38
CA PRO A 294 -11.58 5.30 -18.32
C PRO A 294 -11.37 5.96 -16.95
N LEU A 295 -12.46 6.10 -16.20
CA LEU A 295 -12.39 6.53 -14.81
C LEU A 295 -11.75 5.44 -13.95
N SER A 296 -11.33 5.81 -12.74
CA SER A 296 -10.89 4.83 -11.75
C SER A 296 -12.02 3.84 -11.46
N PHE A 297 -11.66 2.56 -11.34
CA PHE A 297 -12.63 1.49 -11.09
C PHE A 297 -13.44 1.69 -9.81
N ASP A 298 -12.89 2.38 -8.82
CA ASP A 298 -13.58 2.76 -7.58
C ASP A 298 -14.92 3.47 -7.82
N TYR A 299 -15.06 4.25 -8.90
CA TYR A 299 -16.33 4.91 -9.23
C TYR A 299 -17.40 3.90 -9.65
N LYS A 300 -17.00 2.85 -10.38
CA LYS A 300 -17.90 1.77 -10.78
C LYS A 300 -18.36 0.95 -9.58
N LEU A 301 -17.45 0.67 -8.66
CA LEU A 301 -17.78 0.01 -7.40
C LEU A 301 -18.75 0.85 -6.56
N LYS A 302 -18.63 2.19 -6.59
CA LYS A 302 -19.56 3.10 -5.92
C LYS A 302 -20.97 3.03 -6.45
N GLU A 303 -21.10 3.03 -7.76
CA GLU A 303 -22.40 2.88 -8.41
C GLU A 303 -23.05 1.55 -8.01
N LEU A 304 -22.29 0.46 -7.96
CA LEU A 304 -22.81 -0.84 -7.51
C LEU A 304 -23.21 -0.88 -6.03
N ALA A 305 -22.49 -0.15 -5.17
CA ALA A 305 -22.78 -0.09 -3.74
C ALA A 305 -23.86 0.95 -3.36
N ASN A 306 -24.41 1.69 -4.33
CA ASN A 306 -25.38 2.78 -4.12
C ASN A 306 -24.92 3.84 -3.10
N TYR A 307 -23.67 4.30 -3.21
CA TYR A 307 -23.17 5.38 -2.35
C TYR A 307 -23.34 6.78 -2.95
N ASP A 308 -23.96 7.67 -2.18
CA ASP A 308 -24.29 9.04 -2.57
C ASP A 308 -23.21 10.11 -2.25
N PHE A 309 -22.03 9.74 -1.73
CA PHE A 309 -21.04 10.74 -1.29
C PHE A 309 -20.08 11.22 -2.39
N GLU A 310 -19.92 12.55 -2.47
CA GLU A 310 -19.01 13.25 -3.37
C GLU A 310 -17.53 12.98 -2.97
N GLY A 311 -16.79 12.23 -3.81
CA GLY A 311 -15.35 11.98 -3.66
C GLY A 311 -14.97 10.75 -2.81
N GLY A 312 -13.72 10.29 -2.84
CA GLY A 312 -13.28 9.02 -2.17
C GLY A 312 -13.45 7.76 -3.03
N GLY A 313 -12.69 6.71 -2.73
CA GLY A 313 -12.76 5.40 -3.39
C GLY A 313 -13.42 4.35 -2.50
N ILE A 314 -13.98 3.30 -3.09
CA ILE A 314 -14.39 2.08 -2.38
C ILE A 314 -13.26 1.07 -2.45
N TYR A 315 -13.02 0.38 -1.35
CA TYR A 315 -12.07 -0.73 -1.30
C TYR A 315 -12.83 -2.03 -1.05
N THR A 316 -12.44 -3.08 -1.76
CA THR A 316 -12.77 -4.47 -1.41
C THR A 316 -11.49 -5.26 -1.17
N THR A 317 -11.58 -6.45 -0.59
CA THR A 317 -10.40 -7.26 -0.28
C THR A 317 -9.83 -7.88 -1.55
N LEU A 318 -8.54 -8.24 -1.55
CA LEU A 318 -7.88 -8.81 -2.73
C LEU A 318 -8.61 -10.02 -3.33
N CYS A 319 -9.17 -10.89 -2.48
CA CYS A 319 -9.91 -12.07 -2.93
C CYS A 319 -11.23 -11.66 -3.60
N ASN A 320 -11.89 -10.66 -3.02
CA ASN A 320 -13.15 -10.14 -3.52
C ASN A 320 -12.96 -9.37 -4.84
N ASP A 321 -11.94 -8.49 -4.92
CA ASP A 321 -11.57 -7.77 -6.15
C ASP A 321 -11.29 -8.75 -7.30
N LEU A 322 -10.51 -9.80 -7.03
CA LEU A 322 -10.19 -10.83 -8.03
C LEU A 322 -11.44 -11.60 -8.49
N TYR A 323 -12.37 -11.91 -7.57
CA TYR A 323 -13.62 -12.58 -7.93
C TYR A 323 -14.55 -11.69 -8.75
N ILE A 324 -14.70 -10.42 -8.36
CA ILE A 324 -15.53 -9.46 -9.09
C ILE A 324 -15.02 -9.27 -10.54
N ASN A 325 -13.71 -9.42 -10.76
CA ASN A 325 -13.12 -9.36 -12.10
C ASN A 325 -13.15 -10.71 -12.86
N PHE A 326 -12.96 -11.86 -12.20
CA PHE A 326 -12.69 -13.14 -12.89
C PHE A 326 -13.61 -14.30 -12.48
N GLY A 327 -14.61 -14.03 -11.64
CA GLY A 327 -15.55 -15.02 -11.11
C GLY A 327 -14.87 -16.19 -10.43
N TYR A 328 -15.37 -17.39 -10.67
CA TYR A 328 -14.81 -18.62 -10.06
C TYR A 328 -13.36 -18.91 -10.45
N TYR A 329 -12.82 -18.30 -11.49
CA TYR A 329 -11.41 -18.45 -11.88
C TYR A 329 -10.44 -17.58 -11.07
N TYR A 330 -10.94 -16.76 -10.14
CA TYR A 330 -10.12 -15.85 -9.34
C TYR A 330 -8.94 -16.53 -8.64
N PHE A 331 -9.11 -17.79 -8.20
CA PHE A 331 -8.08 -18.51 -7.46
C PHE A 331 -6.79 -18.70 -8.27
N ILE A 332 -6.87 -18.77 -9.60
CA ILE A 332 -5.70 -18.86 -10.49
C ILE A 332 -4.86 -17.60 -10.33
N PHE A 333 -5.49 -16.44 -10.48
CA PHE A 333 -4.84 -15.14 -10.34
C PHE A 333 -4.37 -14.88 -8.91
N TYR A 334 -5.12 -15.35 -7.91
CA TYR A 334 -4.72 -15.28 -6.52
C TYR A 334 -3.43 -16.08 -6.25
N ILE A 335 -3.35 -17.33 -6.73
CA ILE A 335 -2.16 -18.18 -6.63
C ILE A 335 -0.97 -17.52 -7.35
N LEU A 336 -1.17 -17.01 -8.56
CA LEU A 336 -0.11 -16.31 -9.31
C LEU A 336 0.39 -15.08 -8.57
N TRP A 337 -0.51 -14.31 -7.96
CA TRP A 337 -0.15 -13.15 -7.16
C TRP A 337 0.67 -13.55 -5.92
N LEU A 338 0.26 -14.59 -5.19
CA LEU A 338 1.02 -15.08 -4.04
C LEU A 338 2.41 -15.59 -4.46
N LEU A 339 2.52 -16.31 -5.57
CA LEU A 339 3.81 -16.75 -6.13
C LEU A 339 4.70 -15.54 -6.45
N PHE A 340 4.13 -14.50 -7.06
CA PHE A 340 4.84 -13.28 -7.40
C PHE A 340 5.36 -12.56 -6.15
N ILE A 341 4.51 -12.36 -5.12
CA ILE A 341 4.92 -11.71 -3.88
C ILE A 341 6.01 -12.53 -3.15
N HIS A 342 5.87 -13.85 -3.09
CA HIS A 342 6.89 -14.72 -2.50
C HIS A 342 8.20 -14.74 -3.29
N TYR A 343 8.14 -14.64 -4.63
CA TYR A 343 9.31 -14.49 -5.48
C TYR A 343 10.02 -13.16 -5.21
N LEU A 344 9.29 -12.03 -5.19
CA LEU A 344 9.86 -10.73 -4.88
C LEU A 344 10.48 -10.70 -3.48
N TYR A 345 9.81 -11.31 -2.49
CA TYR A 345 10.36 -11.40 -1.14
C TYR A 345 11.65 -12.22 -1.11
N GLY A 346 11.71 -13.31 -1.87
CA GLY A 346 12.95 -14.07 -2.12
C GLY A 346 14.06 -13.21 -2.75
N MET A 347 13.73 -12.34 -3.71
CA MET A 347 14.71 -11.38 -4.26
C MET A 347 15.21 -10.41 -3.19
N VAL A 348 14.34 -9.91 -2.32
CA VAL A 348 14.73 -9.02 -1.21
C VAL A 348 15.70 -9.72 -0.27
N MET A 349 15.56 -11.03 -0.06
CA MET A 349 16.44 -11.84 0.80
C MET A 349 17.81 -12.14 0.19
N ASP A 350 17.89 -12.27 -1.13
CA ASP A 350 19.09 -12.67 -1.87
C ASP A 350 20.18 -11.59 -1.84
N ASP A 351 21.24 -11.82 -1.07
CA ASP A 351 22.34 -10.88 -0.84
C ASP A 351 23.28 -10.72 -2.04
N LYS A 352 23.26 -11.69 -2.98
CA LYS A 352 24.02 -11.64 -4.23
C LYS A 352 23.41 -10.68 -5.24
N ARG A 353 22.13 -10.32 -5.09
CA ARG A 353 21.45 -9.39 -5.99
C ARG A 353 21.85 -7.96 -5.76
N PHE A 354 21.83 -7.20 -6.84
CA PHE A 354 22.05 -5.76 -6.80
C PHE A 354 21.03 -5.07 -5.89
N TYR A 355 21.52 -4.18 -5.03
CA TYR A 355 20.72 -3.57 -3.96
C TYR A 355 19.51 -2.77 -4.48
N TYR A 356 19.59 -2.15 -5.66
CA TYR A 356 18.45 -1.43 -6.23
C TYR A 356 17.33 -2.39 -6.61
N SER A 357 17.62 -3.55 -7.19
CA SER A 357 16.61 -4.57 -7.51
C SER A 357 15.89 -5.04 -6.25
N ARG A 358 16.62 -5.19 -5.14
CA ARG A 358 16.06 -5.56 -3.83
C ARG A 358 15.16 -4.46 -3.26
N ILE A 359 15.59 -3.20 -3.34
CA ILE A 359 14.78 -2.04 -2.92
C ILE A 359 13.51 -1.92 -3.75
N ILE A 360 13.61 -2.09 -5.07
CA ILE A 360 12.48 -2.06 -5.99
C ILE A 360 11.48 -3.16 -5.66
N ALA A 361 11.95 -4.41 -5.49
CA ALA A 361 11.09 -5.52 -5.10
C ALA A 361 10.35 -5.23 -3.79
N LEU A 362 11.04 -4.62 -2.81
CA LEU A 362 10.45 -4.22 -1.55
C LEU A 362 9.36 -3.15 -1.71
N PHE A 363 9.56 -2.15 -2.58
CA PHE A 363 8.51 -1.18 -2.87
C PHE A 363 7.32 -1.80 -3.60
N ILE A 364 7.55 -2.72 -4.54
CA ILE A 364 6.46 -3.44 -5.23
C ILE A 364 5.62 -4.23 -4.22
N ILE A 365 6.26 -4.97 -3.31
CA ILE A 365 5.56 -5.70 -2.24
C ILE A 365 4.70 -4.76 -1.39
N LEU A 366 5.22 -3.57 -1.06
CA LEU A 366 4.50 -2.58 -0.24
C LEU A 366 3.35 -1.87 -0.96
N MET A 367 3.23 -1.99 -2.28
CA MET A 367 2.04 -1.48 -3.00
C MET A 367 0.78 -2.30 -2.67
N GLY A 368 0.93 -3.49 -2.06
CA GLY A 368 -0.14 -4.26 -1.43
C GLY A 368 -1.00 -5.06 -2.42
N GLY A 369 -1.70 -4.38 -3.33
CA GLY A 369 -2.68 -4.98 -4.24
C GLY A 369 -2.21 -5.09 -5.69
N ILE A 370 -2.88 -5.95 -6.47
CA ILE A 370 -2.57 -6.18 -7.89
C ILE A 370 -2.76 -4.90 -8.70
N ALA A 371 -3.93 -4.25 -8.61
CA ALA A 371 -4.21 -3.02 -9.34
C ALA A 371 -3.22 -1.89 -9.00
N SER A 372 -2.93 -1.73 -7.69
CA SER A 372 -1.93 -0.76 -7.21
C SER A 372 -0.53 -1.07 -7.73
N THR A 373 -0.17 -2.35 -7.83
CA THR A 373 1.12 -2.81 -8.33
C THR A 373 1.25 -2.57 -9.83
N ILE A 374 0.23 -2.92 -10.61
CA ILE A 374 0.18 -2.68 -12.05
C ILE A 374 0.33 -1.18 -12.35
N GLY A 375 -0.48 -0.33 -11.72
CA GLY A 375 -0.38 1.12 -11.90
C GLY A 375 0.97 1.70 -11.42
N SER A 376 1.61 1.08 -10.42
CA SER A 376 2.91 1.53 -9.90
C SER A 376 4.11 1.02 -10.71
N CYS A 377 4.00 -0.13 -11.38
CA CYS A 377 5.05 -0.69 -12.23
C CYS A 377 5.42 0.28 -13.36
N GLU A 378 4.43 0.97 -13.93
CA GLU A 378 4.66 1.97 -14.98
C GLU A 378 5.38 3.21 -14.44
N ILE A 379 4.94 3.72 -13.29
CA ILE A 379 5.59 4.84 -12.59
C ILE A 379 7.04 4.48 -12.27
N LEU A 380 7.27 3.24 -11.84
CA LEU A 380 8.58 2.70 -11.56
C LEU A 380 9.45 2.59 -12.82
N LEU A 381 8.90 2.09 -13.94
CA LEU A 381 9.61 2.02 -15.22
C LEU A 381 10.00 3.40 -15.74
N LEU A 382 9.09 4.38 -15.68
CA LEU A 382 9.36 5.77 -16.04
C LEU A 382 10.43 6.39 -15.12
N PHE A 383 10.35 6.11 -13.82
CA PHE A 383 11.36 6.53 -12.87
C PHE A 383 12.73 5.91 -13.20
N LEU A 384 12.78 4.62 -13.51
CA LEU A 384 14.01 3.93 -13.90
C LEU A 384 14.57 4.46 -15.21
N LEU A 385 13.74 4.73 -16.21
CA LEU A 385 14.15 5.37 -17.46
C LEU A 385 14.75 6.76 -17.20
N PHE A 386 14.07 7.56 -16.38
CA PHE A 386 14.58 8.85 -15.95
C PHE A 386 15.94 8.71 -15.23
N LEU A 387 16.08 7.73 -14.34
CA LEU A 387 17.35 7.44 -13.69
C LEU A 387 18.42 7.03 -14.69
N ILE A 388 18.11 6.16 -15.65
CA ILE A 388 19.04 5.74 -16.71
C ILE A 388 19.51 6.97 -17.48
N LEU A 389 18.61 7.83 -17.97
CA LEU A 389 18.98 9.03 -18.71
C LEU A 389 19.88 9.97 -17.89
N TYR A 390 19.55 10.17 -16.61
CA TYR A 390 20.29 11.07 -15.70
C TYR A 390 21.63 10.48 -15.20
N TYR A 391 21.71 9.16 -15.04
CA TYR A 391 22.88 8.44 -14.57
C TYR A 391 23.71 7.81 -15.70
N SER A 392 23.27 7.84 -16.96
CA SER A 392 23.88 7.19 -18.15
C SER A 392 25.36 7.51 -18.40
N ARG A 393 25.90 8.56 -17.77
CA ARG A 393 27.36 8.83 -17.75
C ARG A 393 28.13 8.07 -16.66
N VAL A 394 27.49 7.19 -15.91
CA VAL A 394 28.12 6.33 -14.89
C VAL A 394 27.99 4.90 -15.40
N LYS A 395 29.11 4.33 -15.85
CA LYS A 395 29.25 2.95 -16.34
C LYS A 395 28.93 1.88 -15.28
N THR A 396 27.73 1.86 -14.70
CA THR A 396 27.30 0.84 -13.72
C THR A 396 25.78 0.77 -13.62
N LEU A 397 25.12 0.38 -14.70
CA LEU A 397 23.81 -0.25 -14.65
C LEU A 397 23.91 -1.60 -15.33
#